data_AF-I3I9H9-F1
#
_entry.id   AF-I3I9H9-F1
#
_cell.length_a   1.000
_cell.length_b   1.000
_cell.length_c   1.000
_cell.angle_alpha   90.00
_cell.angle_beta   90.00
_cell.angle_gamma   90.00
#
_symmetry.space_group_name_H-M   'P 1'
#
loop_
_entity.id
_entity.type
_entity.pdbx_description
1 polymer ?
#
loop_
_entity_poly.entity_id
_entity_poly.type
_entity_poly.pdbx_seq_one_letter_code
_entity_poly.pdbx_strand_id
1 'polypeptide(L)'
;MRRIDSAVLHEQNEKEFAFLQTDFNALGEKLSRDGIDIEAITKAAEAFQIAVPSWGTGTGGTRFARFPGQGEPRNIFEKVEDCAVINELSGCTDSISPHFPWDKVDDFAELKQHADAYGLKWVSVNSNTFQDQPGQAVSYKYGSLSNTEKASRDLAIQHNLDCISYGQQLGAKSLTVWVGDGSNHPGQQHFQRAFERYLASAEQIYKGLPADWEMHLEHKMFEPAFYSTVIQDWGSSILAAMHLGPKCKSLVDLGHHAPNTNIEMIVARLIQFKKLGGFHFNDSKYGDDDLDSGSLQPYQQFLIFNELVDAEHRKESEFNPAYMLDQSHNVTDPIESLVTSAIEVQRSYIKALLVNREALYGYQDANDAIMASGELKRAFNFDVAPILAMARYRKGAAINPLKTYRAANYRNAMAPVRPRDPKATGSGII
;
A
#
# COMPACT_ATOMS: atom_id res chain seq x y z
N MET A 1 -19.91 -7.01 -12.02
CA MET A 1 -19.40 -6.86 -13.40
C MET A 1 -18.02 -7.49 -13.47
N ARG A 2 -17.55 -7.89 -14.66
CA ARG A 2 -16.17 -8.36 -14.85
C ARG A 2 -15.54 -7.66 -16.06
N ARG A 3 -14.24 -7.41 -16.00
CA ARG A 3 -13.44 -6.82 -17.07
C ARG A 3 -12.65 -7.87 -17.85
N ILE A 4 -12.31 -8.98 -17.21
CA ILE A 4 -11.74 -10.17 -17.83
C ILE A 4 -12.89 -11.10 -18.20
N ASP A 5 -12.93 -11.52 -19.48
CA ASP A 5 -13.89 -12.50 -19.95
C ASP A 5 -13.76 -13.80 -19.13
N SER A 6 -14.89 -14.23 -18.56
CA SER A 6 -14.94 -15.42 -17.72
C SER A 6 -14.60 -16.69 -18.51
N ALA A 7 -14.86 -16.73 -19.82
CA ALA A 7 -14.48 -17.84 -20.68
C ALA A 7 -12.94 -17.93 -20.79
N VAL A 8 -12.26 -16.80 -21.00
CA VAL A 8 -10.79 -16.76 -21.06
C VAL A 8 -10.17 -17.16 -19.71
N LEU A 9 -10.69 -16.62 -18.61
CA LEU A 9 -10.21 -16.98 -17.27
C LEU A 9 -10.37 -18.49 -17.00
N HIS A 10 -11.54 -19.04 -17.33
CA HIS A 10 -11.82 -20.47 -17.15
C HIS A 10 -10.89 -21.33 -18.00
N GLU A 11 -10.75 -21.03 -19.29
CA GLU A 11 -9.88 -21.76 -20.22
C GLU A 11 -8.42 -21.75 -19.75
N GLN A 12 -7.92 -20.61 -19.25
CA GLN A 12 -6.55 -20.53 -18.72
C GLN A 12 -6.39 -21.32 -17.41
N ASN A 13 -7.40 -21.31 -16.53
CA ASN A 13 -7.37 -22.11 -15.30
C ASN A 13 -7.43 -23.62 -15.59
N GLU A 14 -8.27 -24.06 -16.53
CA GLU A 14 -8.38 -25.49 -16.91
C GLU A 14 -7.04 -26.06 -17.38
N LYS A 15 -6.25 -25.28 -18.14
CA LYS A 15 -4.92 -25.69 -18.62
C LYS A 15 -3.92 -25.96 -17.50
N GLU A 16 -4.07 -25.30 -16.35
CA GLU A 16 -3.09 -25.32 -15.25
C GLU A 16 -3.59 -26.13 -14.04
N PHE A 17 -4.89 -26.39 -13.94
CA PHE A 17 -5.51 -26.93 -12.72
C PHE A 17 -4.96 -28.29 -12.30
N ALA A 18 -4.72 -29.20 -13.26
CA ALA A 18 -4.16 -30.52 -12.94
C ALA A 18 -2.74 -30.43 -12.34
N PHE A 19 -1.91 -29.52 -12.84
CA PHE A 19 -0.58 -29.26 -12.30
C PHE A 19 -0.67 -28.63 -10.91
N LEU A 20 -1.51 -27.60 -10.75
CA LEU A 20 -1.76 -26.97 -9.45
C LEU A 20 -2.23 -27.98 -8.40
N GLN A 21 -3.17 -28.85 -8.73
CA GLN A 21 -3.69 -29.85 -7.80
C GLN A 21 -2.59 -30.82 -7.35
N THR A 22 -1.71 -31.22 -8.27
CA THR A 22 -0.57 -32.09 -7.98
C THR A 22 0.41 -31.40 -7.02
N ASP A 23 0.79 -30.16 -7.32
CA ASP A 23 1.73 -29.39 -6.51
C ASP A 23 1.15 -29.05 -5.13
N PHE A 24 -0.14 -28.71 -5.07
CA PHE A 24 -0.85 -28.41 -3.83
C PHE A 24 -0.92 -29.64 -2.92
N ASN A 25 -1.26 -30.81 -3.46
CA ASN A 25 -1.31 -32.05 -2.68
C ASN A 25 0.08 -32.43 -2.14
N ALA A 26 1.11 -32.36 -2.99
CA ALA A 26 2.50 -32.64 -2.58
C ALA A 26 2.98 -31.68 -1.49
N LEU A 27 2.62 -30.39 -1.60
CA LEU A 27 2.92 -29.39 -0.59
C LEU A 27 2.19 -29.66 0.73
N GLY A 28 0.94 -30.11 0.66
CA GLY A 28 0.14 -30.50 1.81
C GLY A 28 0.76 -31.66 2.59
N GLU A 29 1.21 -32.70 1.89
CA GLU A 29 1.96 -33.80 2.50
C GLU A 29 3.24 -33.31 3.19
N LYS A 30 3.97 -32.39 2.56
CA LYS A 30 5.19 -31.82 3.15
C LYS A 30 4.90 -31.02 4.42
N LEU A 31 3.90 -30.13 4.39
CA LEU A 31 3.49 -29.33 5.55
C LEU A 31 2.95 -30.19 6.70
N SER A 32 2.24 -31.28 6.40
CA SER A 32 1.71 -32.18 7.42
C SER A 32 2.80 -32.85 8.27
N ARG A 33 4.01 -33.04 7.73
CA ARG A 33 5.16 -33.58 8.48
C ARG A 33 5.63 -32.62 9.57
N ASP A 34 5.39 -31.32 9.39
CA ASP A 34 5.68 -30.27 10.36
C ASP A 34 4.42 -29.92 11.20
N GLY A 35 3.33 -30.68 11.07
CA GLY A 35 2.08 -30.45 11.79
C GLY A 35 1.27 -29.24 11.30
N ILE A 36 1.55 -28.74 10.09
CA ILE A 36 0.87 -27.58 9.50
C ILE A 36 -0.24 -28.06 8.55
N ASP A 37 -1.47 -27.59 8.77
CA ASP A 37 -2.61 -27.84 7.88
C ASP A 37 -2.60 -26.87 6.69
N ILE A 38 -2.40 -27.40 5.48
CA ILE A 38 -2.40 -26.59 4.25
C ILE A 38 -3.75 -25.90 4.00
N GLU A 39 -4.87 -26.48 4.44
CA GLU A 39 -6.19 -25.88 4.25
C GLU A 39 -6.38 -24.65 5.13
N ALA A 40 -5.86 -24.66 6.36
CA ALA A 40 -5.83 -23.48 7.23
C ALA A 40 -4.99 -22.35 6.62
N ILE A 41 -3.81 -22.66 6.09
CA ILE A 41 -2.95 -21.65 5.44
C ILE A 41 -3.58 -21.12 4.14
N THR A 42 -4.25 -21.99 3.38
CA THR A 42 -4.96 -21.58 2.15
C THR A 42 -6.13 -20.64 2.47
N LYS A 43 -6.89 -20.91 3.53
CA LYS A 43 -7.94 -19.99 4.00
C LYS A 43 -7.38 -18.64 4.44
N ALA A 44 -6.22 -18.62 5.09
CA ALA A 44 -5.55 -17.36 5.43
C ALA A 44 -5.15 -16.58 4.17
N ALA A 45 -4.69 -17.26 3.12
CA ALA A 45 -4.41 -16.62 1.83
C ALA A 45 -5.69 -16.08 1.18
N GLU A 46 -6.79 -16.83 1.19
CA GLU A 46 -8.09 -16.37 0.67
C GLU A 46 -8.61 -15.12 1.39
N ALA A 47 -8.37 -15.02 2.70
CA ALA A 47 -8.79 -13.90 3.53
C ALA A 47 -7.93 -12.63 3.38
N PHE A 48 -6.63 -12.79 3.11
CA PHE A 48 -5.69 -11.66 2.97
C PHE A 48 -6.14 -10.68 1.87
N GLN A 49 -6.20 -9.39 2.20
CA GLN A 49 -6.45 -8.29 1.26
C GLN A 49 -5.37 -7.21 1.39
N ILE A 50 -5.04 -6.59 0.27
CA ILE A 50 -4.22 -5.38 0.19
C ILE A 50 -4.86 -4.39 -0.78
N ALA A 51 -4.93 -3.12 -0.41
CA ALA A 51 -5.55 -2.11 -1.25
C ALA A 51 -4.63 -1.68 -2.40
N VAL A 52 -5.24 -1.42 -3.56
CA VAL A 52 -4.55 -0.88 -4.74
C VAL A 52 -4.60 0.65 -4.71
N PRO A 53 -3.48 1.35 -4.94
CA PRO A 53 -3.45 2.79 -5.07
C PRO A 53 -4.07 3.20 -6.41
N SER A 54 -5.03 4.11 -6.39
CA SER A 54 -5.64 4.63 -7.63
C SER A 54 -4.60 5.28 -8.55
N TRP A 55 -3.55 5.88 -7.99
CA TRP A 55 -2.46 6.50 -8.76
C TRP A 55 -1.55 5.48 -9.42
N GLY A 56 -1.43 4.28 -8.85
CA GLY A 56 -0.59 3.21 -9.38
C GLY A 56 -1.15 2.52 -10.63
N THR A 57 -2.44 2.70 -10.98
CA THR A 57 -3.03 2.05 -12.17
C THR A 57 -2.65 2.72 -13.48
N GLY A 58 -2.18 3.97 -13.43
CA GLY A 58 -1.61 4.66 -14.58
C GLY A 58 -0.09 4.49 -14.62
N THR A 59 0.51 4.70 -15.79
CA THR A 59 1.97 4.72 -15.91
C THR A 59 2.54 5.84 -15.03
N GLY A 60 3.51 5.49 -14.20
CA GLY A 60 4.22 6.41 -13.33
C GLY A 60 5.17 7.35 -14.09
N GLY A 61 5.97 8.09 -13.35
CA GLY A 61 7.00 8.95 -13.93
C GLY A 61 8.04 9.36 -12.92
N THR A 62 9.03 10.08 -13.39
CA THR A 62 10.02 10.74 -12.53
C THR A 62 9.96 12.24 -12.77
N ARG A 63 10.73 13.01 -11.98
CA ARG A 63 10.94 14.43 -12.29
C ARG A 63 11.48 14.68 -13.70
N PHE A 64 12.13 13.71 -14.34
CA PHE A 64 12.72 13.89 -15.67
C PHE A 64 11.73 13.66 -16.80
N ALA A 65 10.94 12.59 -16.72
CA ALA A 65 10.03 12.21 -17.79
C ALA A 65 8.95 11.25 -17.30
N ARG A 66 7.86 11.21 -18.08
CA ARG A 66 6.78 10.24 -18.01
C ARG A 66 6.54 9.62 -19.39
N PHE A 67 6.44 8.29 -19.45
CA PHE A 67 6.35 7.53 -20.71
C PHE A 67 5.06 6.70 -20.76
N PRO A 68 3.89 7.34 -20.94
CA PRO A 68 2.60 6.63 -20.88
C PRO A 68 2.50 5.49 -21.90
N GLY A 69 1.98 4.36 -21.43
CA GLY A 69 1.56 3.24 -22.28
C GLY A 69 0.32 3.56 -23.12
N GLN A 70 -0.25 2.52 -23.72
CA GLN A 70 -1.54 2.60 -24.41
C GLN A 70 -2.69 2.34 -23.43
N GLY A 71 -3.88 2.87 -23.73
CA GLY A 71 -5.08 2.54 -22.94
C GLY A 71 -5.03 3.01 -21.48
N GLU A 72 -4.26 4.06 -21.19
CA GLU A 72 -4.09 4.62 -19.85
C GLU A 72 -5.43 5.09 -19.26
N PRO A 73 -5.71 4.85 -17.97
CA PRO A 73 -6.90 5.38 -17.31
C PRO A 73 -6.77 6.90 -17.15
N ARG A 74 -7.83 7.63 -17.53
CA ARG A 74 -7.85 9.10 -17.60
C ARG A 74 -8.54 9.77 -16.41
N ASN A 75 -9.35 9.00 -15.69
CA ASN A 75 -10.13 9.46 -14.55
C ASN A 75 -10.33 8.28 -13.57
N ILE A 76 -10.87 8.58 -12.39
CA ILE A 76 -11.08 7.58 -11.35
C ILE A 76 -12.02 6.43 -11.75
N PHE A 77 -13.02 6.65 -12.62
CA PHE A 77 -13.90 5.57 -13.07
C PHE A 77 -13.14 4.53 -13.91
N GLU A 78 -12.22 4.97 -14.79
CA GLU A 78 -11.35 4.07 -15.55
C GLU A 78 -10.29 3.41 -14.67
N LYS A 79 -9.77 4.12 -13.66
CA LYS A 79 -8.86 3.53 -12.65
C LYS A 79 -9.56 2.44 -11.85
N VAL A 80 -10.83 2.60 -11.49
CA VAL A 80 -11.67 1.57 -10.84
C VAL A 80 -11.83 0.34 -11.74
N GLU A 81 -12.04 0.52 -13.04
CA GLU A 81 -12.09 -0.62 -13.99
C GLU A 81 -10.76 -1.39 -14.04
N ASP A 82 -9.63 -0.67 -14.01
CA ASP A 82 -8.31 -1.29 -14.01
C ASP A 82 -8.02 -1.97 -12.66
N CYS A 83 -8.46 -1.40 -11.53
CA CYS A 83 -8.45 -2.06 -10.22
C CYS A 83 -9.29 -3.35 -10.20
N ALA A 84 -10.43 -3.37 -10.92
CA ALA A 84 -11.27 -4.56 -11.04
C ALA A 84 -10.52 -5.68 -11.76
N VAL A 85 -9.80 -5.38 -12.84
CA VAL A 85 -8.92 -6.35 -13.51
C VAL A 85 -7.88 -6.90 -12.54
N ILE A 86 -7.23 -6.04 -11.76
CA ILE A 86 -6.20 -6.46 -10.80
C ILE A 86 -6.81 -7.44 -9.77
N ASN A 87 -7.99 -7.15 -9.22
CA ASN A 87 -8.66 -8.03 -8.27
C ASN A 87 -9.18 -9.34 -8.91
N GLU A 88 -9.73 -9.28 -10.12
CA GLU A 88 -10.18 -10.47 -10.87
C GLU A 88 -9.04 -11.46 -11.14
N LEU A 89 -7.81 -10.94 -11.28
CA LEU A 89 -6.61 -11.74 -11.51
C LEU A 89 -5.92 -12.18 -10.22
N SER A 90 -5.76 -11.27 -9.26
CA SER A 90 -4.99 -11.48 -8.02
C SER A 90 -5.82 -12.16 -6.92
N GLY A 91 -7.13 -11.94 -6.88
CA GLY A 91 -8.04 -12.39 -5.84
C GLY A 91 -7.75 -11.82 -4.44
N CYS A 92 -6.88 -10.82 -4.29
CA CYS A 92 -6.47 -10.29 -2.98
C CYS A 92 -6.41 -8.76 -2.91
N THR A 93 -7.13 -8.07 -3.81
CA THR A 93 -7.14 -6.61 -3.90
C THR A 93 -8.56 -6.04 -4.03
N ASP A 94 -9.45 -6.40 -3.10
CA ASP A 94 -10.86 -5.98 -3.14
C ASP A 94 -11.12 -4.53 -2.72
N SER A 95 -10.07 -3.70 -2.60
CA SER A 95 -10.15 -2.33 -2.13
C SER A 95 -9.19 -1.38 -2.84
N ILE A 96 -9.56 -0.09 -2.86
CA ILE A 96 -8.85 1.01 -3.51
C ILE A 96 -8.48 2.07 -2.47
N SER A 97 -7.26 2.59 -2.55
CA SER A 97 -6.78 3.78 -1.83
C SER A 97 -6.85 5.00 -2.77
N PRO A 98 -7.82 5.93 -2.61
CA PRO A 98 -7.94 7.10 -3.48
C PRO A 98 -7.08 8.27 -3.00
N HIS A 99 -6.76 9.19 -3.92
CA HIS A 99 -5.97 10.37 -3.63
C HIS A 99 -6.69 11.65 -4.08
N PHE A 100 -6.85 12.61 -3.17
CA PHE A 100 -7.59 13.84 -3.46
C PHE A 100 -6.67 15.06 -3.55
N PRO A 101 -6.83 15.92 -4.59
CA PRO A 101 -8.00 15.97 -5.48
C PRO A 101 -7.85 15.20 -6.81
N TRP A 102 -6.82 14.38 -7.02
CA TRP A 102 -6.64 13.64 -8.29
C TRP A 102 -7.85 12.79 -8.67
N ASP A 103 -8.53 12.22 -7.69
CA ASP A 103 -9.70 11.36 -7.86
C ASP A 103 -11.00 12.03 -7.41
N LYS A 104 -10.99 13.37 -7.22
CA LYS A 104 -12.18 14.11 -6.84
C LYS A 104 -13.20 14.07 -7.98
N VAL A 105 -14.45 13.81 -7.63
CA VAL A 105 -15.62 13.84 -8.52
C VAL A 105 -16.68 14.77 -7.96
N ASP A 106 -17.63 15.15 -8.80
CA ASP A 106 -18.79 15.94 -8.38
C ASP A 106 -19.82 15.08 -7.63
N ASP A 107 -19.91 13.78 -7.95
CA ASP A 107 -20.82 12.82 -7.32
C ASP A 107 -20.06 11.58 -6.80
N PHE A 108 -19.81 11.55 -5.49
CA PHE A 108 -19.18 10.41 -4.83
C PHE A 108 -20.11 9.20 -4.68
N ALA A 109 -21.43 9.39 -4.74
CA ALA A 109 -22.38 8.28 -4.71
C ALA A 109 -22.33 7.49 -6.02
N GLU A 110 -22.23 8.19 -7.16
CA GLU A 110 -21.99 7.57 -8.46
C GLU A 110 -20.68 6.78 -8.46
N LEU A 111 -19.59 7.40 -7.99
CA LEU A 111 -18.29 6.74 -7.92
C LEU A 111 -18.34 5.49 -7.02
N LYS A 112 -19.02 5.58 -5.87
CA LYS A 112 -19.20 4.44 -4.99
C LYS A 112 -19.99 3.31 -5.67
N GLN A 113 -21.11 3.64 -6.31
CA GLN A 113 -21.94 2.66 -7.03
C GLN A 113 -21.15 1.97 -8.16
N HIS A 114 -20.31 2.71 -8.88
CA HIS A 114 -19.44 2.16 -9.92
C HIS A 114 -18.44 1.14 -9.35
N ALA A 115 -17.77 1.46 -8.23
CA ALA A 115 -16.88 0.52 -7.56
C ALA A 115 -17.63 -0.70 -6.99
N ASP A 116 -18.79 -0.50 -6.36
CA ASP A 116 -19.64 -1.56 -5.83
C ASP A 116 -20.05 -2.55 -6.95
N ALA A 117 -20.29 -2.08 -8.18
CA ALA A 117 -20.63 -2.93 -9.32
C ALA A 117 -19.51 -3.91 -9.72
N TYR A 118 -18.25 -3.63 -9.37
CA TYR A 118 -17.09 -4.52 -9.50
C TYR A 118 -16.74 -5.26 -8.20
N GLY A 119 -17.49 -5.03 -7.11
CA GLY A 119 -17.20 -5.59 -5.79
C GLY A 119 -15.97 -4.98 -5.12
N LEU A 120 -15.60 -3.75 -5.50
CA LEU A 120 -14.46 -3.03 -4.92
C LEU A 120 -14.92 -2.06 -3.84
N LYS A 121 -14.11 -1.93 -2.79
CA LYS A 121 -14.34 -1.05 -1.64
C LYS A 121 -13.33 0.08 -1.62
N TRP A 122 -13.55 1.04 -0.73
CA TRP A 122 -12.62 2.15 -0.47
C TRP A 122 -12.03 2.01 0.92
N VAL A 123 -10.71 2.18 1.05
CA VAL A 123 -9.99 2.14 2.32
C VAL A 123 -9.48 3.54 2.68
N SER A 124 -8.23 3.71 3.10
CA SER A 124 -7.68 5.01 3.50
C SER A 124 -7.74 6.02 2.37
N VAL A 125 -8.22 7.23 2.64
CA VAL A 125 -8.17 8.35 1.70
C VAL A 125 -6.89 9.16 1.91
N ASN A 126 -6.32 9.69 0.83
CA ASN A 126 -5.02 10.40 0.88
C ASN A 126 -5.20 11.87 0.50
N SER A 127 -4.68 12.78 1.34
CA SER A 127 -4.74 14.22 1.10
C SER A 127 -3.53 14.72 0.30
N ASN A 128 -3.74 15.45 -0.80
CA ASN A 128 -2.67 16.15 -1.52
C ASN A 128 -2.55 17.61 -1.04
N THR A 129 -1.50 17.89 -0.28
CA THR A 129 -1.08 19.27 0.04
C THR A 129 0.40 19.51 -0.28
N PHE A 130 0.96 18.68 -1.15
CA PHE A 130 2.33 18.77 -1.67
C PHE A 130 2.37 19.30 -3.11
N GLN A 131 1.21 19.57 -3.70
CA GLN A 131 1.04 20.11 -5.05
C GLN A 131 -0.04 21.20 -5.07
N ASP A 132 0.25 22.32 -5.74
CA ASP A 132 -0.74 23.38 -5.98
C ASP A 132 -1.80 22.94 -7.00
N GLN A 133 -3.05 23.27 -6.72
CA GLN A 133 -4.19 22.95 -7.59
C GLN A 133 -4.59 24.16 -8.47
N PRO A 134 -5.17 23.92 -9.66
CA PRO A 134 -5.71 25.01 -10.48
C PRO A 134 -6.68 25.90 -9.68
N GLY A 135 -6.43 27.22 -9.69
CA GLY A 135 -7.26 28.20 -8.98
C GLY A 135 -7.04 28.28 -7.46
N GLN A 136 -6.03 27.59 -6.93
CA GLN A 136 -5.67 27.66 -5.51
C GLN A 136 -5.22 29.06 -5.10
N ALA A 137 -5.74 29.56 -3.97
CA ALA A 137 -5.51 30.95 -3.53
C ALA A 137 -4.10 31.23 -3.00
N VAL A 138 -3.48 30.25 -2.34
CA VAL A 138 -2.15 30.34 -1.74
C VAL A 138 -1.35 29.08 -2.05
N SER A 139 -0.06 29.21 -2.31
CA SER A 139 0.80 28.09 -2.71
C SER A 139 1.30 27.27 -1.51
N TYR A 140 1.52 25.97 -1.74
CA TYR A 140 2.20 25.06 -0.81
C TYR A 140 3.71 24.99 -1.01
N LYS A 141 4.30 25.84 -1.88
CA LYS A 141 5.73 25.85 -2.18
C LYS A 141 6.67 25.87 -0.96
N TYR A 142 6.27 26.50 0.15
CA TYR A 142 7.07 26.59 1.39
C TYR A 142 6.45 25.78 2.55
N GLY A 143 5.66 24.77 2.22
CA GLY A 143 4.92 23.92 3.15
C GLY A 143 3.42 24.15 3.10
N SER A 144 2.70 23.26 3.75
CA SER A 144 1.25 23.19 3.87
C SER A 144 0.84 23.33 5.34
N LEU A 145 0.70 22.22 6.07
CA LEU A 145 0.30 22.17 7.48
C LEU A 145 1.31 22.83 8.42
N SER A 146 2.58 22.92 8.02
CA SER A 146 3.65 23.57 8.80
C SER A 146 4.05 24.95 8.26
N ASN A 147 3.37 25.47 7.22
CA ASN A 147 3.69 26.75 6.60
C ASN A 147 3.67 27.90 7.62
N THR A 148 4.54 28.90 7.47
CA THR A 148 4.51 30.11 8.32
C THR A 148 3.26 30.96 8.09
N GLU A 149 2.75 30.99 6.85
CA GLU A 149 1.53 31.70 6.49
C GLU A 149 0.29 30.96 6.99
N LYS A 150 -0.57 31.67 7.73
CA LYS A 150 -1.79 31.08 8.29
C LYS A 150 -2.77 30.65 7.20
N ALA A 151 -2.90 31.42 6.12
CA ALA A 151 -3.82 31.10 5.02
C ALA A 151 -3.48 29.77 4.35
N SER A 152 -2.19 29.46 4.13
CA SER A 152 -1.77 28.16 3.60
C SER A 152 -2.11 27.00 4.55
N ARG A 153 -1.94 27.20 5.86
CA ARG A 153 -2.33 26.19 6.85
C ARG A 153 -3.84 25.98 6.88
N ASP A 154 -4.62 27.06 6.91
CA ASP A 154 -6.08 27.00 6.93
C ASP A 154 -6.63 26.28 5.69
N LEU A 155 -6.04 26.55 4.52
CA LEU A 155 -6.37 25.85 3.28
C LEU A 155 -6.04 24.36 3.34
N ALA A 156 -4.85 23.99 3.83
CA ALA A 156 -4.43 22.59 3.95
C ALA A 156 -5.29 21.81 4.97
N ILE A 157 -5.67 22.45 6.08
CA ILE A 157 -6.59 21.89 7.07
C ILE A 157 -7.96 21.66 6.44
N GLN A 158 -8.51 22.65 5.74
CA GLN A 158 -9.81 22.53 5.09
C GLN A 158 -9.80 21.40 4.04
N HIS A 159 -8.75 21.29 3.23
CA HIS A 159 -8.62 20.21 2.26
C HIS A 159 -8.63 18.82 2.91
N ASN A 160 -7.97 18.65 4.06
CA ASN A 160 -8.00 17.39 4.81
C ASN A 160 -9.41 17.09 5.36
N LEU A 161 -10.13 18.10 5.86
CA LEU A 161 -11.53 17.94 6.29
C LEU A 161 -12.46 17.58 5.12
N ASP A 162 -12.21 18.16 3.94
CA ASP A 162 -12.92 17.80 2.71
C ASP A 162 -12.64 16.34 2.32
N CYS A 163 -11.38 15.89 2.41
CA CYS A 163 -11.01 14.48 2.17
C CYS A 163 -11.75 13.52 3.11
N ILE A 164 -11.88 13.87 4.40
CA ILE A 164 -12.69 13.10 5.35
C ILE A 164 -14.14 13.01 4.86
N SER A 165 -14.75 14.14 4.47
CA SER A 165 -16.12 14.18 3.93
C SER A 165 -16.29 13.33 2.67
N TYR A 166 -15.33 13.35 1.75
CA TYR A 166 -15.33 12.51 0.55
C TYR A 166 -15.21 11.03 0.91
N GLY A 167 -14.30 10.69 1.80
CA GLY A 167 -14.13 9.31 2.28
C GLY A 167 -15.36 8.78 3.02
N GLN A 168 -16.08 9.62 3.78
CA GLN A 168 -17.34 9.23 4.42
C GLN A 168 -18.41 8.83 3.38
N GLN A 169 -18.49 9.54 2.26
CA GLN A 169 -19.41 9.21 1.16
C GLN A 169 -19.00 7.92 0.44
N LEU A 170 -17.70 7.63 0.34
CA LEU A 170 -17.18 6.40 -0.24
C LEU A 170 -17.24 5.19 0.72
N GLY A 171 -17.37 5.42 2.02
CA GLY A 171 -17.36 4.39 3.06
C GLY A 171 -15.98 4.08 3.65
N ALA A 172 -14.98 4.93 3.37
CA ALA A 172 -13.65 4.88 4.00
C ALA A 172 -13.72 5.10 5.53
N LYS A 173 -12.66 4.68 6.22
CA LYS A 173 -12.52 4.78 7.69
C LYS A 173 -11.18 5.34 8.14
N SER A 174 -10.34 5.81 7.23
CA SER A 174 -9.08 6.44 7.61
C SER A 174 -8.67 7.53 6.63
N LEU A 175 -7.90 8.48 7.15
CA LEU A 175 -7.22 9.53 6.41
C LEU A 175 -5.70 9.33 6.56
N THR A 176 -5.00 9.11 5.45
CA THR A 176 -3.54 9.15 5.39
C THR A 176 -3.08 10.57 5.08
N VAL A 177 -2.15 11.08 5.88
CA VAL A 177 -1.56 12.41 5.74
C VAL A 177 -0.06 12.29 5.53
N TRP A 178 0.34 12.36 4.26
CA TRP A 178 1.70 12.66 3.85
C TRP A 178 1.80 14.10 3.36
N VAL A 179 2.88 14.79 3.75
CA VAL A 179 3.16 16.17 3.32
C VAL A 179 4.62 16.30 2.92
N GLY A 180 4.89 17.11 1.90
CA GLY A 180 6.25 17.46 1.48
C GLY A 180 6.89 18.58 2.32
N ASP A 181 6.31 18.90 3.47
CA ASP A 181 6.69 20.01 4.31
C ASP A 181 8.10 19.85 4.87
N GLY A 182 8.96 20.82 4.56
CA GLY A 182 10.34 20.81 4.99
C GLY A 182 11.12 21.99 4.44
N SER A 183 12.44 21.85 4.40
CA SER A 183 13.34 22.87 3.91
C SER A 183 14.46 22.29 3.07
N ASN A 184 14.99 23.11 2.16
CA ASN A 184 16.10 22.75 1.26
C ASN A 184 17.44 23.39 1.66
N HIS A 185 17.46 24.26 2.69
CA HIS A 185 18.67 24.96 3.13
C HIS A 185 18.73 25.10 4.66
N PRO A 186 19.93 25.00 5.27
CA PRO A 186 20.15 25.38 6.66
C PRO A 186 19.66 26.79 6.97
N GLY A 187 18.92 26.95 8.07
CA GLY A 187 18.37 28.22 8.53
C GLY A 187 17.07 28.67 7.85
N GLN A 188 16.60 27.97 6.80
CA GLN A 188 15.34 28.29 6.11
C GLN A 188 14.12 28.10 7.03
N GLN A 189 14.14 27.05 7.84
CA GLN A 189 13.10 26.77 8.83
C GLN A 189 13.71 26.62 10.21
N HIS A 190 12.98 27.12 11.22
CA HIS A 190 13.23 26.76 12.61
C HIS A 190 12.48 25.46 12.91
N PHE A 191 13.20 24.34 13.06
CA PHE A 191 12.63 22.99 13.12
C PHE A 191 11.50 22.86 14.16
N GLN A 192 11.74 23.30 15.40
CA GLN A 192 10.73 23.24 16.45
C GLN A 192 9.45 24.04 16.08
N ARG A 193 9.58 25.28 15.62
CA ARG A 193 8.42 26.11 15.25
C ARG A 193 7.66 25.53 14.04
N ALA A 194 8.34 24.84 13.12
CA ALA A 194 7.69 24.15 12.02
C ALA A 194 6.86 22.96 12.53
N PHE A 195 7.43 22.15 13.41
CA PHE A 195 6.71 21.04 14.05
C PHE A 195 5.55 21.52 14.92
N GLU A 196 5.70 22.59 15.70
CA GLU A 196 4.60 23.21 16.47
C GLU A 196 3.43 23.65 15.57
N ARG A 197 3.72 24.24 14.40
CA ARG A 197 2.67 24.59 13.43
C ARG A 197 2.01 23.36 12.82
N TYR A 198 2.79 22.34 12.48
CA TYR A 198 2.26 21.07 12.00
C TYR A 198 1.30 20.45 13.01
N LEU A 199 1.71 20.33 14.28
CA LEU A 199 0.86 19.80 15.36
C LEU A 199 -0.43 20.60 15.53
N ALA A 200 -0.35 21.93 15.53
CA ALA A 200 -1.53 22.80 15.64
C ALA A 200 -2.51 22.67 14.45
N SER A 201 -2.00 22.40 13.24
CA SER A 201 -2.83 22.11 12.07
C SER A 201 -3.43 20.70 12.12
N ALA A 202 -2.61 19.71 12.44
CA ALA A 202 -3.04 18.32 12.56
C ALA A 202 -4.08 18.13 13.68
N GLU A 203 -3.99 18.89 14.78
CA GLU A 203 -4.99 18.85 15.85
C GLU A 203 -6.38 19.32 15.36
N GLN A 204 -6.43 20.30 14.45
CA GLN A 204 -7.69 20.75 13.86
C GLN A 204 -8.29 19.68 12.94
N ILE A 205 -7.47 18.99 12.15
CA ILE A 205 -7.91 17.85 11.33
C ILE A 205 -8.40 16.71 12.24
N TYR A 206 -7.64 16.40 13.29
CA TYR A 206 -7.96 15.35 14.25
C TYR A 206 -9.32 15.58 14.94
N LYS A 207 -9.65 16.84 15.29
CA LYS A 207 -10.97 17.23 15.82
C LYS A 207 -12.12 16.97 14.85
N GLY A 208 -11.85 17.01 13.54
CA GLY A 208 -12.81 16.70 12.48
C GLY A 208 -13.00 15.21 12.19
N LEU A 209 -12.15 14.33 12.74
CA LEU A 209 -12.27 12.89 12.50
C LEU A 209 -13.55 12.32 13.15
N PRO A 210 -14.32 11.50 12.42
CA PRO A 210 -15.38 10.68 13.00
C PRO A 210 -14.87 9.77 14.13
N ALA A 211 -15.79 9.25 14.96
CA ALA A 211 -15.45 8.44 16.12
C ALA A 211 -14.81 7.08 15.75
N ASP A 212 -15.23 6.51 14.63
CA ASP A 212 -14.79 5.22 14.08
C ASP A 212 -13.73 5.37 12.98
N TRP A 213 -13.07 6.53 12.92
CA TRP A 213 -12.01 6.82 11.96
C TRP A 213 -10.63 6.86 12.59
N GLU A 214 -9.61 6.54 11.79
CA GLU A 214 -8.22 6.76 12.12
C GLU A 214 -7.57 7.83 11.22
N MET A 215 -6.53 8.48 11.73
CA MET A 215 -5.63 9.33 10.96
C MET A 215 -4.23 8.74 11.00
N HIS A 216 -3.65 8.50 9.84
CA HIS A 216 -2.34 7.86 9.70
C HIS A 216 -1.31 8.89 9.21
N LEU A 217 -0.28 9.15 10.01
CA LEU A 217 0.80 10.07 9.68
C LEU A 217 1.93 9.30 9.01
N GLU A 218 2.19 9.62 7.76
CA GLU A 218 3.25 8.98 6.97
C GLU A 218 4.54 9.79 7.08
N HIS A 219 5.59 9.17 7.62
CA HIS A 219 6.92 9.80 7.68
C HIS A 219 7.70 9.57 6.40
N LYS A 220 8.59 10.50 6.08
CA LYS A 220 9.52 10.37 4.95
C LYS A 220 10.82 11.13 5.19
N MET A 221 11.95 10.44 5.05
CA MET A 221 13.27 11.01 5.32
C MET A 221 13.55 12.31 4.53
N PHE A 222 13.28 12.30 3.22
CA PHE A 222 13.52 13.41 2.31
C PHE A 222 12.63 13.28 1.07
N GLU A 223 12.68 14.28 0.19
CA GLU A 223 11.88 14.40 -1.04
C GLU A 223 10.39 14.68 -0.77
N PRO A 224 9.89 15.88 -1.14
CA PRO A 224 10.52 16.94 -1.93
C PRO A 224 11.48 17.86 -1.15
N ALA A 225 11.56 17.74 0.19
CA ALA A 225 12.48 18.52 1.01
C ALA A 225 13.85 17.83 1.06
N PHE A 226 14.93 18.55 0.75
CA PHE A 226 16.28 17.96 0.56
C PHE A 226 17.29 18.33 1.65
N TYR A 227 16.88 19.06 2.69
CA TYR A 227 17.71 19.32 3.87
C TYR A 227 17.04 18.87 5.18
N SER A 228 15.76 19.19 5.38
CA SER A 228 14.99 18.70 6.54
C SER A 228 13.52 18.49 6.16
N THR A 229 12.90 17.40 6.61
CA THR A 229 11.44 17.18 6.53
C THR A 229 10.82 17.31 7.91
N VAL A 230 9.58 17.81 8.02
CA VAL A 230 8.92 18.01 9.32
C VAL A 230 8.56 16.69 10.02
N ILE A 231 8.12 15.69 9.25
CA ILE A 231 7.84 14.33 9.73
C ILE A 231 8.85 13.39 9.04
N GLN A 232 10.13 13.53 9.39
CA GLN A 232 11.23 12.88 8.69
C GLN A 232 11.38 11.38 8.98
N ASP A 233 10.93 10.92 10.15
CA ASP A 233 11.12 9.55 10.59
C ASP A 233 9.97 9.07 11.49
N TRP A 234 9.98 7.77 11.78
CA TRP A 234 9.02 7.12 12.67
C TRP A 234 8.99 7.74 14.08
N GLY A 235 10.12 8.32 14.54
CA GLY A 235 10.21 9.00 15.84
C GLY A 235 9.37 10.28 15.87
N SER A 236 9.43 11.07 14.80
CA SER A 236 8.63 12.30 14.69
C SER A 236 7.16 11.98 14.43
N SER A 237 6.89 10.94 13.62
CA SER A 237 5.52 10.44 13.39
C SER A 237 4.87 9.94 14.68
N ILE A 238 5.56 9.11 15.48
CA ILE A 238 5.00 8.60 16.74
C ILE A 238 4.82 9.70 17.78
N LEU A 239 5.74 10.68 17.87
CA LEU A 239 5.59 11.84 18.76
C LEU A 239 4.34 12.66 18.41
N ALA A 240 4.11 12.92 17.11
CA ALA A 240 2.90 13.59 16.65
C ALA A 240 1.63 12.76 16.92
N ALA A 241 1.66 11.46 16.61
CA ALA A 241 0.54 10.56 16.85
C ALA A 241 0.18 10.43 18.34
N MET A 242 1.18 10.39 19.22
CA MET A 242 0.99 10.42 20.68
C MET A 242 0.41 11.75 21.16
N HIS A 243 0.86 12.88 20.58
CA HIS A 243 0.34 14.21 20.91
C HIS A 243 -1.13 14.37 20.52
N LEU A 244 -1.53 13.90 19.34
CA LEU A 244 -2.88 14.08 18.80
C LEU A 244 -3.93 13.20 19.48
N GLY A 245 -3.59 11.95 19.80
CA GLY A 245 -4.46 11.07 20.58
C GLY A 245 -4.66 9.67 20.00
N PRO A 246 -5.60 8.88 20.54
CA PRO A 246 -5.73 7.45 20.24
C PRO A 246 -6.09 7.14 18.78
N LYS A 247 -6.83 8.02 18.08
CA LYS A 247 -7.21 7.80 16.67
C LYS A 247 -6.07 8.12 15.69
N CYS A 248 -4.94 8.64 16.17
CA CYS A 248 -3.81 8.99 15.33
C CYS A 248 -2.69 7.95 15.49
N LYS A 249 -2.21 7.42 14.37
CA LYS A 249 -1.19 6.37 14.29
C LYS A 249 -0.18 6.71 13.19
N SER A 250 0.93 5.99 13.15
CA SER A 250 1.96 6.09 12.11
C SER A 250 1.66 5.14 10.96
N LEU A 251 1.83 5.62 9.73
CA LEU A 251 1.89 4.79 8.52
C LEU A 251 3.34 4.53 8.15
N VAL A 252 3.69 3.28 7.83
CA VAL A 252 5.04 2.89 7.42
C VAL A 252 5.07 2.62 5.92
N ASP A 253 5.70 3.52 5.17
CA ASP A 253 6.11 3.25 3.79
C ASP A 253 7.52 2.64 3.77
N LEU A 254 7.72 1.58 2.98
CA LEU A 254 8.99 0.85 3.00
C LEU A 254 10.16 1.65 2.40
N GLY A 255 9.92 2.49 1.38
CA GLY A 255 10.92 3.33 0.70
C GLY A 255 11.33 4.58 1.47
N HIS A 256 10.62 4.92 2.55
CA HIS A 256 10.75 6.22 3.22
C HIS A 256 11.84 6.32 4.31
N HIS A 257 12.74 5.33 4.39
CA HIS A 257 13.71 5.21 5.47
C HIS A 257 15.14 5.56 5.04
N ALA A 258 15.98 5.92 6.01
CA ALA A 258 17.40 6.11 5.75
C ALA A 258 18.08 4.80 5.32
N PRO A 259 19.19 4.86 4.54
CA PRO A 259 19.91 3.66 4.12
C PRO A 259 20.28 2.75 5.30
N ASN A 260 20.06 1.45 5.14
CA ASN A 260 20.34 0.39 6.13
C ASN A 260 19.47 0.43 7.39
N THR A 261 18.38 1.19 7.40
CA THR A 261 17.41 1.17 8.52
C THR A 261 16.82 -0.23 8.68
N ASN A 262 16.76 -0.72 9.91
CA ASN A 262 15.99 -1.93 10.23
C ASN A 262 14.51 -1.55 10.36
N ILE A 263 13.73 -1.78 9.30
CA ILE A 263 12.33 -1.37 9.18
C ILE A 263 11.42 -2.25 10.04
N GLU A 264 11.68 -3.57 10.05
CA GLU A 264 10.94 -4.53 10.86
C GLU A 264 11.03 -4.22 12.37
N MET A 265 12.14 -3.65 12.85
CA MET A 265 12.23 -3.14 14.23
C MET A 265 11.34 -1.91 14.46
N ILE A 266 11.24 -0.99 13.49
CA ILE A 266 10.32 0.15 13.57
C ILE A 266 8.89 -0.37 13.70
N VAL A 267 8.51 -1.35 12.86
CA VAL A 267 7.21 -2.01 12.92
C VAL A 267 6.95 -2.58 14.31
N ALA A 268 7.88 -3.37 14.86
CA ALA A 268 7.76 -3.94 16.20
C ALA A 268 7.55 -2.87 17.30
N ARG A 269 8.24 -1.72 17.19
CA ARG A 269 8.06 -0.60 18.14
C ARG A 269 6.69 0.05 17.98
N LEU A 270 6.24 0.31 16.76
CA LEU A 270 4.92 0.91 16.53
C LEU A 270 3.79 -0.01 17.03
N ILE A 271 3.93 -1.33 16.87
CA ILE A 271 3.02 -2.34 17.45
C ILE A 271 2.99 -2.22 18.97
N GLN A 272 4.18 -2.27 19.60
CA GLN A 272 4.32 -2.22 21.07
C GLN A 272 3.64 -0.98 21.68
N PHE A 273 3.71 0.15 21.00
CA PHE A 273 3.10 1.41 21.46
C PHE A 273 1.69 1.66 20.89
N LYS A 274 1.08 0.69 20.18
CA LYS A 274 -0.25 0.78 19.59
C LYS A 274 -0.41 1.93 18.59
N LYS A 275 0.68 2.27 17.91
CA LYS A 275 0.79 3.36 16.95
C LYS A 275 1.08 2.88 15.53
N LEU A 276 0.96 1.59 15.25
CA LEU A 276 0.97 1.09 13.87
C LEU A 276 -0.42 1.23 13.24
N GLY A 277 -0.59 2.18 12.31
CA GLY A 277 -1.82 2.41 11.58
C GLY A 277 -1.94 1.56 10.32
N GLY A 278 -0.83 1.40 9.59
CA GLY A 278 -0.80 0.62 8.37
C GLY A 278 0.52 0.73 7.62
N PHE A 279 0.50 0.22 6.39
CA PHE A 279 1.66 0.12 5.51
C PHE A 279 1.35 0.62 4.11
N HIS A 280 2.35 1.29 3.54
CA HIS A 280 2.51 1.45 2.10
C HIS A 280 3.62 0.49 1.64
N PHE A 281 3.24 -0.51 0.87
CA PHE A 281 4.12 -1.54 0.35
C PHE A 281 4.66 -1.16 -1.03
N ASN A 282 5.99 -1.15 -1.12
CA ASN A 282 6.82 -1.04 -2.31
C ASN A 282 8.14 -1.78 -2.06
N ASP A 283 9.05 -1.71 -3.03
CA ASP A 283 10.45 -2.08 -2.83
C ASP A 283 11.36 -0.96 -3.32
N SER A 284 12.60 -0.97 -2.84
CA SER A 284 13.58 0.07 -3.16
C SER A 284 15.01 -0.40 -2.99
N LYS A 285 15.92 0.35 -3.62
CA LYS A 285 17.37 0.16 -3.56
C LYS A 285 18.11 1.41 -3.10
N TYR A 286 17.68 2.59 -3.52
CA TYR A 286 18.44 3.83 -3.33
C TYR A 286 17.73 4.84 -2.43
N GLY A 287 16.47 5.13 -2.72
CA GLY A 287 15.63 5.99 -1.90
C GLY A 287 14.18 5.52 -1.99
N ASP A 288 13.27 6.47 -2.14
CA ASP A 288 11.89 6.16 -2.42
C ASP A 288 11.69 5.83 -3.91
N ASP A 289 12.08 4.61 -4.28
CA ASP A 289 12.11 4.18 -5.69
C ASP A 289 10.73 3.70 -6.19
N ASP A 290 9.77 3.46 -5.30
CA ASP A 290 8.38 3.06 -5.59
C ASP A 290 8.25 1.80 -6.48
N LEU A 291 9.12 0.80 -6.30
CA LEU A 291 9.15 -0.39 -7.16
C LEU A 291 8.16 -1.47 -6.75
N ASP A 292 7.98 -2.45 -7.63
CA ASP A 292 7.23 -3.68 -7.40
C ASP A 292 7.63 -4.34 -6.07
N SER A 293 6.66 -4.62 -5.20
CA SER A 293 6.87 -5.09 -3.83
C SER A 293 7.54 -6.47 -3.83
N GLY A 294 8.62 -6.62 -3.07
CA GLY A 294 9.40 -7.86 -3.00
C GLY A 294 10.27 -8.16 -4.22
N SER A 295 10.41 -7.21 -5.16
CA SER A 295 11.22 -7.40 -6.37
C SER A 295 12.75 -7.33 -6.13
N LEU A 296 13.19 -6.70 -5.04
CA LEU A 296 14.60 -6.50 -4.70
C LEU A 296 14.96 -7.09 -3.34
N GLN A 297 14.16 -6.81 -2.31
CA GLN A 297 14.41 -7.19 -0.92
C GLN A 297 13.30 -8.10 -0.34
N PRO A 298 12.96 -9.23 -0.99
CA PRO A 298 11.85 -10.09 -0.55
C PRO A 298 12.03 -10.64 0.87
N TYR A 299 13.27 -10.77 1.36
CA TYR A 299 13.51 -11.21 2.73
C TYR A 299 13.16 -10.13 3.76
N GLN A 300 13.39 -8.84 3.47
CA GLN A 300 13.01 -7.76 4.37
C GLN A 300 11.48 -7.67 4.49
N GLN A 301 10.76 -7.76 3.36
CA GLN A 301 9.30 -7.81 3.37
C GLN A 301 8.76 -9.00 4.18
N PHE A 302 9.39 -10.17 4.06
CA PHE A 302 9.08 -11.32 4.92
C PHE A 302 9.36 -11.03 6.41
N LEU A 303 10.46 -10.37 6.76
CA LEU A 303 10.78 -10.02 8.14
C LEU A 303 9.79 -9.00 8.74
N ILE A 304 9.26 -8.09 7.92
CA ILE A 304 8.16 -7.21 8.33
C ILE A 304 6.91 -8.05 8.67
N PHE A 305 6.50 -8.97 7.78
CA PHE A 305 5.39 -9.87 8.06
C PHE A 305 5.66 -10.82 9.23
N ASN A 306 6.92 -11.18 9.51
CA ASN A 306 7.26 -11.95 10.69
C ASN A 306 6.78 -11.24 11.97
N GLU A 307 7.04 -9.93 12.10
CA GLU A 307 6.58 -9.13 13.25
C GLU A 307 5.06 -8.99 13.29
N LEU A 308 4.41 -8.84 12.13
CA LEU A 308 2.94 -8.73 12.04
C LEU A 308 2.25 -10.02 12.49
N VAL A 309 2.69 -11.16 11.96
CA VAL A 309 2.15 -12.47 12.34
C VAL A 309 2.50 -12.82 13.79
N ASP A 310 3.67 -12.38 14.29
CA ASP A 310 4.02 -12.54 15.70
C ASP A 310 3.05 -11.75 16.62
N ALA A 311 2.72 -10.51 16.25
CA ALA A 311 1.74 -9.70 16.97
C ALA A 311 0.33 -10.34 16.98
N GLU A 312 -0.11 -10.90 15.85
CA GLU A 312 -1.36 -11.67 15.77
C GLU A 312 -1.31 -12.92 16.67
N HIS A 313 -0.21 -13.66 16.64
CA HIS A 313 -0.01 -14.86 17.43
C HIS A 313 -0.06 -14.57 18.94
N ARG A 314 0.59 -13.48 19.37
CA ARG A 314 0.56 -12.97 20.75
C ARG A 314 -0.76 -12.27 21.10
N LYS A 315 -1.69 -12.14 20.15
CA LYS A 315 -3.01 -11.50 20.29
C LYS A 315 -2.90 -10.07 20.79
N GLU A 316 -2.03 -9.30 20.16
CA GLU A 316 -1.80 -7.92 20.56
C GLU A 316 -3.07 -7.06 20.51
N SER A 317 -3.28 -6.29 21.57
CA SER A 317 -4.47 -5.42 21.67
C SER A 317 -4.38 -4.27 20.68
N GLU A 318 -5.52 -3.89 20.07
CA GLU A 318 -5.62 -2.77 19.13
C GLU A 318 -4.74 -2.92 17.87
N PHE A 319 -4.40 -4.16 17.51
CA PHE A 319 -3.65 -4.52 16.32
C PHE A 319 -4.57 -4.84 15.14
N ASN A 320 -4.67 -3.89 14.20
CA ASN A 320 -5.41 -4.05 12.95
C ASN A 320 -4.83 -3.09 11.88
N PRO A 321 -3.57 -3.28 11.46
CA PRO A 321 -2.94 -2.39 10.50
C PRO A 321 -3.62 -2.50 9.13
N ALA A 322 -3.76 -1.36 8.44
CA ALA A 322 -4.18 -1.35 7.04
C ALA A 322 -3.00 -1.74 6.12
N TYR A 323 -3.27 -2.51 5.07
CA TYR A 323 -2.29 -2.85 4.04
C TYR A 323 -2.67 -2.20 2.71
N MET A 324 -1.78 -1.36 2.18
CA MET A 324 -1.95 -0.67 0.91
C MET A 324 -0.65 -0.80 0.10
N LEU A 325 -0.75 -0.95 -1.22
CA LEU A 325 0.40 -0.72 -2.10
C LEU A 325 0.56 0.80 -2.30
N ASP A 326 1.79 1.27 -2.43
CA ASP A 326 2.11 2.62 -2.90
C ASP A 326 3.32 2.55 -3.83
N GLN A 327 3.10 2.64 -5.14
CA GLN A 327 4.07 2.24 -6.15
C GLN A 327 3.92 3.06 -7.43
N SER A 328 5.01 3.19 -8.20
CA SER A 328 5.07 3.94 -9.45
C SER A 328 5.63 3.09 -10.59
N HIS A 329 4.75 2.63 -11.47
CA HIS A 329 5.08 1.70 -12.55
C HIS A 329 5.57 2.46 -13.80
N ASN A 330 6.88 2.68 -13.86
CA ASN A 330 7.47 3.57 -14.87
C ASN A 330 7.79 2.88 -16.21
N VAL A 331 8.05 1.56 -16.19
CA VAL A 331 8.60 0.79 -17.33
C VAL A 331 7.92 -0.57 -17.53
N THR A 332 6.75 -0.77 -16.95
CA THR A 332 5.93 -1.99 -17.03
C THR A 332 4.47 -1.64 -17.33
N ASP A 333 3.64 -2.63 -17.68
CA ASP A 333 2.20 -2.42 -17.61
C ASP A 333 1.80 -2.34 -16.12
N PRO A 334 1.19 -1.23 -15.67
CA PRO A 334 0.86 -1.05 -14.25
C PRO A 334 -0.03 -2.17 -13.67
N ILE A 335 -0.91 -2.77 -14.48
CA ILE A 335 -1.77 -3.88 -14.04
C ILE A 335 -0.93 -5.13 -13.75
N GLU A 336 0.04 -5.46 -14.61
CA GLU A 336 0.91 -6.63 -14.39
C GLU A 336 1.75 -6.47 -13.12
N SER A 337 2.30 -5.27 -12.90
CA SER A 337 3.10 -4.96 -11.71
C SER A 337 2.28 -4.95 -10.42
N LEU A 338 1.08 -4.36 -10.41
CA LEU A 338 0.20 -4.36 -9.24
C LEU A 338 -0.30 -5.77 -8.87
N VAL A 339 -0.66 -6.59 -9.88
CA VAL A 339 -1.01 -8.00 -9.66
C VAL A 339 0.16 -8.76 -9.04
N THR A 340 1.36 -8.58 -9.56
CA THR A 340 2.57 -9.26 -9.07
C THR A 340 2.91 -8.81 -7.65
N SER A 341 2.88 -7.50 -7.39
CA SER A 341 3.19 -6.90 -6.08
C SER A 341 2.22 -7.38 -5.01
N ALA A 342 0.91 -7.38 -5.27
CA ALA A 342 -0.09 -7.88 -4.33
C ALA A 342 0.15 -9.36 -3.96
N ILE A 343 0.53 -10.19 -4.95
CA ILE A 343 0.85 -11.61 -4.72
C ILE A 343 2.13 -11.78 -3.91
N GLU A 344 3.16 -10.96 -4.12
CA GLU A 344 4.41 -11.04 -3.34
C GLU A 344 4.24 -10.57 -1.89
N VAL A 345 3.37 -9.58 -1.65
CA VAL A 345 2.97 -9.18 -0.29
C VAL A 345 2.24 -10.32 0.38
N GLN A 346 1.22 -10.90 -0.28
CA GLN A 346 0.50 -12.08 0.22
C GLN A 346 1.46 -13.26 0.47
N ARG A 347 2.45 -13.49 -0.41
CA ARG A 347 3.48 -14.53 -0.25
C ARG A 347 4.26 -14.35 1.04
N SER A 348 4.64 -13.11 1.36
CA SER A 348 5.42 -12.79 2.55
C SER A 348 4.61 -13.05 3.82
N TYR A 349 3.33 -12.65 3.83
CA TYR A 349 2.37 -13.00 4.88
C TYR A 349 2.24 -14.52 5.07
N ILE A 350 1.98 -15.26 3.99
CA ILE A 350 1.80 -16.71 4.06
C ILE A 350 3.06 -17.44 4.52
N LYS A 351 4.24 -17.00 4.08
CA LYS A 351 5.52 -17.54 4.60
C LYS A 351 5.67 -17.26 6.09
N ALA A 352 5.30 -16.07 6.58
CA ALA A 352 5.39 -15.73 7.99
C ALA A 352 4.45 -16.58 8.88
N LEU A 353 3.32 -17.05 8.35
CA LEU A 353 2.44 -18.03 9.03
C LEU A 353 3.07 -19.41 9.21
N LEU A 354 4.10 -19.75 8.42
CA LEU A 354 4.78 -21.04 8.52
C LEU A 354 5.86 -21.08 9.61
N VAL A 355 6.19 -19.95 10.24
CA VAL A 355 7.17 -19.87 11.33
C VAL A 355 6.65 -20.60 12.56
N ASN A 356 7.44 -21.53 13.10
CA ASN A 356 7.16 -22.17 14.36
C ASN A 356 7.51 -21.22 15.51
N ARG A 357 6.48 -20.55 16.05
CA ARG A 357 6.64 -19.51 17.09
C ARG A 357 7.26 -20.04 18.37
N GLU A 358 6.78 -21.17 18.86
CA GLU A 358 7.30 -21.78 20.10
C GLU A 358 8.77 -22.19 19.96
N ALA A 359 9.15 -22.77 18.81
CA ALA A 359 10.56 -23.10 18.56
C ALA A 359 11.42 -21.84 18.46
N LEU A 360 10.96 -20.81 17.74
CA LEU A 360 11.67 -19.54 17.60
C LEU A 360 11.88 -18.86 18.96
N TYR A 361 10.84 -18.79 19.81
CA TYR A 361 10.96 -18.25 21.17
C TYR A 361 11.96 -19.05 22.01
N GLY A 362 11.91 -20.39 21.95
CA GLY A 362 12.87 -21.24 22.63
C GLY A 362 14.32 -20.97 22.21
N TYR A 363 14.59 -20.80 20.91
CA TYR A 363 15.94 -20.44 20.43
C TYR A 363 16.36 -19.03 20.85
N GLN A 364 15.44 -18.07 20.88
CA GLN A 364 15.71 -16.70 21.32
C GLN A 364 16.07 -16.65 22.82
N ASP A 365 15.28 -17.30 23.67
CA ASP A 365 15.50 -17.35 25.12
C ASP A 365 16.78 -18.11 25.49
N ALA A 366 17.19 -19.10 24.67
CA ALA A 366 18.44 -19.83 24.82
C ALA A 366 19.65 -19.12 24.19
N ASN A 367 19.46 -17.95 23.56
CA ASN A 367 20.47 -17.23 22.78
C ASN A 367 21.10 -18.05 21.63
N ASP A 368 20.37 -19.02 21.06
CA ASP A 368 20.80 -19.79 19.90
C ASP A 368 20.47 -19.04 18.59
N ALA A 369 21.33 -18.09 18.25
CA ALA A 369 21.13 -17.23 17.09
C ALA A 369 21.08 -18.01 15.76
N ILE A 370 21.81 -19.12 15.64
CA ILE A 370 21.86 -19.92 14.41
C ILE A 370 20.55 -20.67 14.20
N MET A 371 20.03 -21.30 15.26
CA MET A 371 18.74 -22.01 15.16
C MET A 371 17.57 -21.04 15.00
N ALA A 372 17.58 -19.89 15.69
CA ALA A 372 16.57 -18.85 15.50
C ALA A 372 16.54 -18.33 14.06
N SER A 373 17.71 -18.02 13.48
CA SER A 373 17.80 -17.60 12.07
C SER A 373 17.38 -18.72 11.12
N GLY A 374 17.78 -19.97 11.41
CA GLY A 374 17.42 -21.16 10.67
C GLY A 374 15.90 -21.37 10.59
N GLU A 375 15.17 -21.11 11.68
CA GLU A 375 13.71 -21.22 11.72
C GLU A 375 13.03 -20.22 10.78
N LEU A 376 13.45 -18.95 10.81
CA LEU A 376 12.95 -17.94 9.87
C LEU A 376 13.31 -18.29 8.41
N LYS A 377 14.54 -18.78 8.16
CA LYS A 377 14.98 -19.19 6.81
C LYS A 377 14.23 -20.41 6.29
N ARG A 378 13.86 -21.36 7.15
CA ARG A 378 13.04 -22.52 6.80
C ARG A 378 11.70 -22.06 6.21
N ALA A 379 11.01 -21.16 6.91
CA ALA A 379 9.75 -20.58 6.46
C ALA A 379 9.91 -19.73 5.19
N PHE A 380 10.92 -18.84 5.16
CA PHE A 380 11.15 -17.96 4.01
C PHE A 380 11.49 -18.73 2.71
N ASN A 381 12.31 -19.79 2.79
CA ASN A 381 12.70 -20.58 1.64
C ASN A 381 11.62 -21.60 1.22
N PHE A 382 10.54 -21.72 1.98
CA PHE A 382 9.45 -22.62 1.64
C PHE A 382 8.65 -22.04 0.48
N ASP A 383 8.54 -22.79 -0.62
CA ASP A 383 7.73 -22.35 -1.76
C ASP A 383 6.24 -22.53 -1.45
N VAL A 384 5.54 -21.41 -1.36
CA VAL A 384 4.09 -21.34 -1.09
C VAL A 384 3.28 -21.05 -2.34
N ALA A 385 3.88 -21.02 -3.54
CA ALA A 385 3.17 -20.72 -4.78
C ALA A 385 1.91 -21.56 -5.02
N PRO A 386 1.90 -22.89 -4.73
CA PRO A 386 0.68 -23.69 -4.86
C PRO A 386 -0.46 -23.23 -3.94
N ILE A 387 -0.16 -22.77 -2.73
CA ILE A 387 -1.17 -22.23 -1.79
C ILE A 387 -1.80 -20.97 -2.37
N LEU A 388 -0.98 -20.03 -2.82
CA LEU A 388 -1.46 -18.76 -3.38
C LEU A 388 -2.29 -18.98 -4.64
N ALA A 389 -1.86 -19.89 -5.51
CA ALA A 389 -2.59 -20.25 -6.73
C ALA A 389 -3.91 -20.97 -6.43
N MET A 390 -3.93 -21.87 -5.45
CA MET A 390 -5.17 -22.54 -5.01
C MET A 390 -6.15 -21.55 -4.39
N ALA A 391 -5.67 -20.62 -3.56
CA ALA A 391 -6.51 -19.55 -2.99
C ALA A 391 -7.14 -18.68 -4.09
N ARG A 392 -6.36 -18.28 -5.11
CA ARG A 392 -6.90 -17.56 -6.28
C ARG A 392 -7.96 -18.38 -7.02
N TYR A 393 -7.65 -19.64 -7.33
CA TYR A 393 -8.59 -20.52 -8.04
C TYR A 393 -9.93 -20.66 -7.29
N ARG A 394 -9.88 -20.91 -5.97
CA ARG A 394 -11.07 -21.04 -5.12
C ARG A 394 -11.89 -19.75 -5.02
N LYS A 395 -11.25 -18.59 -5.11
CA LYS A 395 -11.91 -17.28 -5.21
C LYS A 395 -12.40 -16.93 -6.63
N GLY A 396 -12.23 -17.84 -7.60
CA GLY A 396 -12.64 -17.62 -8.99
C GLY A 396 -11.74 -16.63 -9.75
N ALA A 397 -10.49 -16.47 -9.28
CA ALA A 397 -9.43 -15.69 -9.90
C ALA A 397 -8.46 -16.60 -10.69
N ALA A 398 -7.44 -16.00 -11.31
CA ALA A 398 -6.51 -16.72 -12.18
C ALA A 398 -5.45 -17.53 -11.41
N ILE A 399 -5.25 -18.79 -11.79
CA ILE A 399 -4.14 -19.64 -11.31
C ILE A 399 -2.81 -18.98 -11.68
N ASN A 400 -2.67 -18.58 -12.95
CA ASN A 400 -1.55 -17.81 -13.49
C ASN A 400 -2.02 -16.42 -13.97
N PRO A 401 -1.95 -15.40 -13.10
CA PRO A 401 -2.52 -14.08 -13.38
C PRO A 401 -1.96 -13.39 -14.62
N LEU A 402 -0.64 -13.41 -14.83
CA LEU A 402 -0.01 -12.73 -15.97
C LEU A 402 -0.33 -13.43 -17.30
N LYS A 403 -0.35 -14.76 -17.32
CA LYS A 403 -0.75 -15.52 -18.52
C LYS A 403 -2.21 -15.23 -18.88
N THR A 404 -3.09 -15.20 -17.89
CA THR A 404 -4.52 -14.87 -18.08
C THR A 404 -4.71 -13.43 -18.54
N TYR A 405 -4.03 -12.46 -17.93
CA TYR A 405 -4.09 -11.05 -18.36
C TYR A 405 -3.69 -10.88 -19.83
N ARG A 406 -2.56 -11.47 -20.23
CA ARG A 406 -2.06 -11.40 -21.60
C ARG A 406 -2.98 -12.13 -22.58
N ALA A 407 -3.55 -13.27 -22.20
CA ALA A 407 -4.52 -13.99 -23.02
C ALA A 407 -5.83 -13.21 -23.20
N ALA A 408 -6.28 -12.49 -22.17
CA ALA A 408 -7.46 -11.63 -22.23
C ALA A 408 -7.27 -10.39 -23.11
N ASN A 409 -6.02 -10.04 -23.43
CA ASN A 409 -5.67 -8.93 -24.32
C ASN A 409 -6.29 -7.57 -23.89
N TYR A 410 -6.49 -7.40 -22.59
CA TYR A 410 -7.22 -6.26 -22.00
C TYR A 410 -6.62 -4.91 -22.39
N ARG A 411 -5.30 -4.76 -22.25
CA ARG A 411 -4.57 -3.53 -22.58
C ARG A 411 -4.82 -3.06 -24.02
N ASN A 412 -4.75 -3.97 -24.97
CA ASN A 412 -4.98 -3.68 -26.37
C ASN A 412 -6.46 -3.36 -26.66
N ALA A 413 -7.39 -3.97 -25.92
CA ALA A 413 -8.81 -3.62 -26.01
C ALA A 413 -9.10 -2.21 -25.46
N MET A 414 -8.34 -1.75 -24.46
CA MET A 414 -8.50 -0.40 -23.89
C MET A 414 -7.87 0.70 -24.76
N ALA A 415 -6.82 0.39 -25.52
CA ALA A 415 -6.11 1.36 -26.37
C ALA A 415 -7.02 2.22 -27.29
N PRO A 416 -8.01 1.68 -28.04
CA PRO A 416 -8.87 2.49 -28.90
C PRO A 416 -9.92 3.32 -28.14
N VAL A 417 -10.37 2.88 -26.96
CA VAL A 417 -11.42 3.56 -26.16
C VAL A 417 -10.84 4.58 -25.18
N ARG A 418 -9.56 4.42 -24.83
CA ARG A 418 -8.74 5.34 -24.04
C ARG A 418 -7.54 5.79 -24.87
N PRO A 419 -7.77 6.64 -25.90
CA PRO A 419 -6.70 7.07 -26.79
C PRO A 419 -5.60 7.78 -26.01
N ARG A 420 -4.36 7.43 -26.32
CA ARG A 420 -3.19 8.06 -25.72
C ARG A 420 -3.19 9.55 -26.02
N ASP A 421 -3.08 10.38 -24.99
CA ASP A 421 -2.77 11.79 -25.16
C ASP A 421 -1.28 11.93 -25.51
N PRO A 422 -0.92 12.40 -26.73
CA PRO A 422 0.47 12.61 -27.11
C PRO A 422 1.18 13.70 -26.29
N LYS A 423 0.43 14.53 -25.56
CA LYS A 423 0.94 15.58 -24.66
C LYS A 423 1.04 15.12 -23.21
N ALA A 424 0.60 13.91 -22.87
CA ALA A 424 0.73 13.36 -21.51
C ALA A 424 2.15 12.87 -21.17
N THR A 425 3.16 13.46 -21.81
CA THR A 425 4.56 13.41 -21.40
C THR A 425 4.83 14.64 -20.52
N GLY A 426 5.50 14.45 -19.39
CA GLY A 426 5.72 15.53 -18.43
C GLY A 426 7.07 15.41 -17.75
N SER A 427 7.64 16.55 -17.38
CA SER A 427 8.85 16.68 -16.61
C SER A 427 8.56 17.65 -15.47
N GLY A 428 8.86 17.26 -14.23
CA GLY A 428 8.79 18.15 -13.07
C GLY A 428 10.07 18.93 -12.81
N ILE A 429 11.08 18.80 -13.69
CA ILE A 429 12.41 19.40 -13.48
C ILE A 429 12.56 20.81 -14.05
N ILE A 430 11.80 21.19 -15.09
CA ILE A 430 11.89 22.50 -15.78
C ILE A 430 10.56 23.19 -15.95
#